data_AF-A0A5J6HN24-F1
#
_entry.id   AF-A0A5J6HN24-F1
#
_cell.length_a   1.000
_cell.length_b   1.000
_cell.length_c   1.000
_cell.angle_alpha   90.00
_cell.angle_beta   90.00
_cell.angle_gamma   90.00
#
_symmetry.space_group_name_H-M   'P 1'
#
loop_
_entity.id
_entity.type
_entity.pdbx_description
1 polymer ?
#
loop_
_entity_poly.entity_id
_entity_poly.type
_entity_poly.pdbx_seq_one_letter_code
_entity_poly.pdbx_strand_id
1 'polypeptide(L)'
;MTVALMWEARAVEGRGAELLAWARERARELADGPTGGGVGGPVRRECFRAPQDRVLVITWWDAAFDAELPELPEPAAELVTRAVHRWRFESVESVAASAG
;
A
#
# COMPACT_ATOMS: atom_id res chain seq x y z
N MET A 1 17.05 -6.01 3.45
CA MET A 1 16.91 -4.53 3.43
C MET A 1 15.42 -4.28 3.39
N THR A 2 14.91 -3.25 4.06
CA THR A 2 13.45 -3.04 4.05
C THR A 2 13.09 -1.87 3.16
N VAL A 3 12.40 -2.15 2.05
CA VAL A 3 11.83 -1.13 1.18
C VAL A 3 10.35 -0.95 1.50
N ALA A 4 9.93 0.30 1.62
CA ALA A 4 8.53 0.68 1.80
C ALA A 4 7.97 1.19 0.46
N LEU A 5 6.86 0.60 0.02
CA LEU A 5 6.08 1.07 -1.12
C LEU A 5 4.86 1.81 -0.61
N MET A 6 4.74 3.06 -1.01
CA MET A 6 3.64 3.96 -0.65
C MET A 6 2.70 4.11 -1.84
N TRP A 7 1.41 4.00 -1.59
CA TRP A 7 0.33 4.24 -2.54
C TRP A 7 -0.66 5.22 -1.94
N GLU A 8 -1.01 6.30 -2.63
CA GLU A 8 -2.00 7.29 -2.18
C GLU A 8 -3.03 7.58 -3.25
N ALA A 9 -4.29 7.59 -2.87
CA ALA A 9 -5.40 7.95 -3.71
C ALA A 9 -6.38 8.89 -3.00
N ARG A 10 -7.04 9.72 -3.79
CA ARG A 10 -8.16 10.55 -3.34
C ARG A 10 -9.44 10.07 -4.03
N ALA A 11 -10.42 9.64 -3.26
CA ALA A 11 -11.70 9.22 -3.81
C ALA A 11 -12.48 10.40 -4.39
N VAL A 12 -13.49 10.11 -5.21
CA VAL A 12 -14.60 11.03 -5.44
C VAL A 12 -15.26 11.36 -4.10
N GLU A 13 -15.73 12.60 -3.96
CA GLU A 13 -16.31 13.11 -2.70
C GLU A 13 -17.38 12.15 -2.14
N GLY A 14 -17.24 11.81 -0.86
CA GLY A 14 -18.14 10.89 -0.16
C GLY A 14 -17.86 9.40 -0.39
N ARG A 15 -16.96 9.03 -1.31
CA ARG A 15 -16.60 7.63 -1.61
C ARG A 15 -15.35 7.14 -0.87
N GLY A 16 -14.83 7.89 0.10
CA GLY A 16 -13.61 7.51 0.83
C GLY A 16 -13.70 6.14 1.53
N ALA A 17 -14.87 5.77 2.05
CA ALA A 17 -15.07 4.46 2.68
C ALA A 17 -14.98 3.30 1.67
N GLU A 18 -15.50 3.51 0.46
CA GLU A 18 -15.45 2.52 -0.62
C GLU A 18 -14.01 2.35 -1.12
N LEU A 19 -13.31 3.45 -1.36
CA LEU A 19 -11.88 3.42 -1.72
C LEU A 19 -11.04 2.72 -0.65
N LEU A 20 -11.34 2.96 0.64
CA LEU A 20 -10.64 2.28 1.73
C LEU A 20 -10.91 0.78 1.76
N ALA A 21 -12.16 0.36 1.55
CA ALA A 21 -12.51 -1.06 1.49
C ALA A 21 -11.78 -1.75 0.33
N TRP A 22 -11.82 -1.14 -0.86
CA TRP A 22 -11.12 -1.61 -2.05
C TRP A 22 -9.61 -1.70 -1.82
N ALA A 23 -8.98 -0.65 -1.26
CA ALA A 23 -7.54 -0.61 -1.04
C ALA A 23 -7.08 -1.68 -0.03
N ARG A 24 -7.88 -1.90 1.03
CA ARG A 24 -7.60 -2.97 2.02
C ARG A 24 -7.70 -4.36 1.40
N GLU A 25 -8.62 -4.59 0.48
CA GLU A 25 -8.76 -5.87 -0.21
C GLU A 25 -7.57 -6.13 -1.14
N ARG A 26 -7.22 -5.17 -2.00
CA ARG A 26 -6.05 -5.27 -2.89
C ARG A 26 -4.74 -5.42 -2.11
N ALA A 27 -4.59 -4.69 -1.00
CA ALA A 27 -3.43 -4.82 -0.13
C ALA A 27 -3.35 -6.22 0.53
N ARG A 28 -4.48 -6.91 0.76
CA ARG A 28 -4.49 -8.28 1.31
C ARG A 28 -3.91 -9.28 0.32
N GLU A 29 -4.33 -9.19 -0.94
CA GLU A 29 -3.86 -10.05 -2.04
C GLU A 29 -2.34 -10.02 -2.20
N LEU A 30 -1.71 -8.87 -1.90
CA LEU A 30 -0.25 -8.75 -1.93
C LEU A 30 0.49 -9.63 -0.91
N ALA A 31 -0.13 -10.05 0.20
CA ALA A 31 0.55 -11.00 1.12
C ALA A 31 0.30 -12.45 0.83
N ASP A 32 -0.74 -12.76 0.05
CA ASP A 32 -0.95 -14.13 -0.41
C ASP A 32 0.07 -14.49 -1.51
N GLY A 33 0.74 -13.47 -2.07
CA GLY A 33 1.87 -13.57 -3.00
C GLY A 33 1.47 -14.00 -4.41
N PRO A 34 2.24 -13.65 -5.45
CA PRO A 34 2.05 -14.27 -6.74
C PRO A 34 2.44 -15.75 -6.64
N THR A 35 1.61 -16.65 -7.19
CA THR A 35 1.82 -18.10 -7.19
C THR A 35 3.03 -18.58 -8.01
N GLY A 36 4.01 -17.71 -8.31
CA GLY A 36 5.12 -18.01 -9.21
C GLY A 36 6.31 -17.03 -9.24
N GLY A 37 6.39 -16.03 -8.36
CA GLY A 37 7.53 -15.08 -8.31
C GLY A 37 8.08 -15.00 -6.89
N GLY A 38 9.36 -15.36 -6.70
CA GLY A 38 9.97 -15.77 -5.42
C GLY A 38 10.09 -14.72 -4.30
N VAL A 39 9.42 -13.57 -4.38
CA VAL A 39 9.36 -12.62 -3.26
C VAL A 39 8.12 -12.94 -2.42
N GLY A 40 8.32 -13.25 -1.14
CA GLY A 40 7.22 -13.46 -0.20
C GLY A 40 6.38 -12.19 0.01
N GLY A 41 5.23 -12.32 0.69
CA GLY A 41 4.36 -11.19 1.01
C GLY A 41 5.07 -10.09 1.83
N PRO A 42 4.49 -8.87 1.92
CA PRO A 42 5.06 -7.78 2.67
C PRO A 42 5.13 -8.13 4.17
N VAL A 43 6.25 -7.79 4.81
CA VAL A 43 6.51 -8.02 6.24
C VAL A 43 5.65 -7.15 7.15
N ARG A 44 5.12 -6.03 6.62
CA ARG A 44 4.19 -5.14 7.30
C ARG A 44 3.30 -4.46 6.27
N ARG A 45 2.04 -4.21 6.64
CA ARG A 45 1.09 -3.43 5.85
C ARG A 45 0.29 -2.52 6.75
N GLU A 46 0.10 -1.29 6.32
CA GLU A 46 -0.79 -0.34 6.99
C GLU A 46 -1.66 0.41 5.99
N CYS A 47 -2.88 0.71 6.42
CA CYS A 47 -3.83 1.49 5.66
C CYS A 47 -4.30 2.66 6.51
N PHE A 48 -4.24 3.85 5.96
CA PHE A 48 -4.61 5.10 6.61
C PHE A 48 -5.71 5.80 5.82
N ARG A 49 -6.47 6.62 6.54
CA ARG A 49 -7.40 7.58 5.96
C ARG A 49 -7.02 9.00 6.39
N ALA A 50 -7.30 9.97 5.54
CA ALA A 50 -7.13 11.39 5.88
C ALA A 50 -8.32 12.20 5.34
N PRO A 51 -8.45 13.49 5.71
CA PRO A 51 -9.49 14.37 5.16
C PRO A 51 -9.49 14.38 3.63
N GLN A 52 -10.63 14.79 3.07
CA GLN A 52 -10.87 14.83 1.61
C GLN A 52 -10.83 13.43 0.98
N ASP A 53 -11.46 12.45 1.63
CA ASP A 53 -11.60 11.07 1.13
C ASP A 53 -10.28 10.43 0.67
N ARG A 54 -9.19 10.73 1.39
CA ARG A 54 -7.86 10.24 1.06
C ARG A 54 -7.59 8.90 1.71
N VAL A 55 -7.00 7.99 0.94
CA VAL A 55 -6.53 6.68 1.41
C VAL A 55 -5.04 6.57 1.09
N LEU A 56 -4.28 6.10 2.07
CA LEU A 56 -2.85 5.83 1.96
C LEU A 56 -2.61 4.37 2.36
N VAL A 57 -1.89 3.63 1.54
CA VAL A 57 -1.42 2.29 1.88
C VAL A 57 0.11 2.31 1.86
N ILE A 58 0.72 1.75 2.89
CA ILE A 58 2.16 1.50 2.92
C ILE A 58 2.39 0.02 3.15
N THR A 59 3.26 -0.57 2.33
CA THR A 59 3.69 -1.97 2.44
C THR A 59 5.21 -1.99 2.60
N TRP A 60 5.71 -2.82 3.51
CA TRP A 60 7.15 -3.01 3.72
C TRP A 60 7.55 -4.40 3.27
N TRP A 61 8.68 -4.50 2.60
CA TRP A 61 9.17 -5.73 2.00
C TRP A 61 10.62 -5.95 2.41
N ASP A 62 10.97 -7.17 2.78
CA ASP A 62 12.38 -7.55 2.94
C ASP A 62 12.96 -7.85 1.54
N ALA A 63 13.44 -6.81 0.88
CA ALA A 63 13.93 -6.85 -0.49
C ALA A 63 14.92 -5.70 -0.75
N ALA A 64 15.70 -5.81 -1.83
CA ALA A 64 16.49 -4.69 -2.32
C ALA A 64 15.59 -3.54 -2.81
N PHE A 65 16.09 -2.31 -2.78
CA PHE A 65 15.32 -1.12 -3.15
C PHE A 65 14.75 -1.19 -4.58
N ASP A 66 15.55 -1.71 -5.51
CA ASP A 66 15.27 -1.87 -6.94
C ASP A 66 14.62 -3.21 -7.29
N ALA A 67 14.27 -4.05 -6.30
CA ALA A 67 13.58 -5.30 -6.54
C ALA A 67 12.22 -5.08 -7.22
N GLU A 68 11.88 -5.97 -8.16
CA GLU A 68 10.54 -6.02 -8.73
C GLU A 68 9.56 -6.56 -7.67
N LEU A 69 8.68 -5.67 -7.19
CA LEU A 69 7.71 -5.95 -6.14
C LEU A 69 6.30 -5.67 -6.65
N PRO A 70 5.30 -6.45 -6.23
CA PRO A 70 3.92 -6.18 -6.63
C PRO A 70 3.41 -4.92 -5.93
N GLU A 71 2.69 -4.08 -6.69
CA GLU A 71 2.16 -2.79 -6.23
C GLU A 71 0.63 -2.79 -6.26
N LEU A 72 0.01 -1.91 -5.47
CA LEU A 72 -1.43 -1.72 -5.55
C LEU A 72 -1.81 -1.16 -6.94
N PRO A 73 -2.86 -1.70 -7.59
CA PRO A 73 -3.29 -1.24 -8.90
C PRO A 73 -3.90 0.17 -8.85
N GLU A 74 -4.22 0.72 -10.01
CA GLU A 74 -5.12 1.88 -10.10
C GLU A 74 -6.56 1.43 -9.78
N PRO A 75 -7.34 2.20 -8.98
CA PRO A 75 -8.77 1.99 -8.85
C PRO A 75 -9.50 2.33 -10.16
N ALA A 76 -10.76 1.93 -10.26
CA ALA A 76 -11.63 2.36 -11.34
C ALA A 76 -11.74 3.91 -11.35
N ALA A 77 -11.75 4.51 -12.54
CA ALA A 77 -11.66 5.96 -12.70
C ALA A 77 -12.81 6.72 -12.03
N GLU A 78 -13.98 6.10 -11.91
CA GLU A 78 -15.16 6.65 -11.22
C GLU A 78 -15.01 6.69 -9.68
N LEU A 79 -14.04 5.95 -9.12
CA LEU A 79 -13.81 5.89 -7.68
C LEU A 79 -12.82 6.96 -7.21
N VAL A 80 -11.96 7.47 -8.09
CA VAL A 80 -10.90 8.43 -7.75
C VAL A 80 -11.00 9.72 -8.55
N THR A 81 -10.48 10.80 -7.97
CA THR A 81 -10.47 12.13 -8.64
C THR A 81 -9.24 12.38 -9.50
N ARG A 82 -8.21 11.53 -9.36
CA ARG A 82 -6.92 11.61 -10.05
C ARG A 82 -6.20 10.26 -10.01
N ALA A 83 -5.18 10.11 -10.84
CA ALA A 83 -4.25 8.98 -10.76
C ALA A 83 -3.61 8.89 -9.37
N VAL A 84 -3.29 7.67 -8.94
CA VAL A 84 -2.69 7.45 -7.62
C VAL A 84 -1.22 7.86 -7.61
N HIS A 85 -0.74 8.26 -6.45
CA HIS A 85 0.68 8.55 -6.25
C HIS A 85 1.40 7.31 -5.71
N ARG A 86 2.58 7.02 -6.28
CA ARG A 86 3.43 5.90 -5.85
C ARG A 86 4.84 6.35 -5.56
N TRP A 87 5.38 5.89 -4.43
CA TRP A 87 6.74 6.22 -4.00
C TRP A 87 7.40 5.02 -3.34
N ARG A 88 8.72 4.92 -3.47
CA ARG A 88 9.56 3.90 -2.81
C ARG A 88 10.48 4.58 -1.82
N PHE A 89 10.67 3.95 -0.66
CA PHE A 89 11.53 4.47 0.40
C PHE A 89 12.38 3.35 0.99
N GLU A 90 13.63 3.63 1.31
CA GLU A 90 14.42 2.77 2.19
C GLU A 90 14.02 3.03 3.65
N SER A 91 13.78 1.96 4.41
CA SER A 91 13.60 2.06 5.86
C SER A 91 14.98 2.12 6.52
N VAL A 92 15.36 3.29 7.03
CA VAL A 92 16.64 3.52 7.71
C VAL A 92 16.60 3.19 9.21
N GLU A 93 15.42 3.23 9.80
CA GLU A 93 15.16 2.92 11.20
C GLU A 93 13.77 2.31 11.34
N SER A 94 13.63 1.32 12.21
CA SER A 94 12.32 0.80 12.62
C SER A 94 12.35 0.50 14.11
N VAL A 95 11.44 1.10 14.86
CA VAL A 95 11.27 0.79 16.28
C VAL A 95 10.23 -0.31 16.39
N ALA A 96 10.58 -1.44 17.02
CA ALA A 96 9.58 -2.44 17.39
C ALA A 96 8.64 -1.82 18.42
N ALA A 97 7.33 -1.98 18.24
CA ALA A 97 6.38 -1.55 19.26
C ALA A 97 6.68 -2.31 20.56
N SER A 98 7.03 -1.59 21.63
CA SER A 98 7.13 -2.18 22.96
C SER A 98 5.77 -2.76 23.32
N ALA A 99 5.70 -4.07 23.57
CA ALA A 99 4.51 -4.69 24.11
C ALA A 99 4.25 -4.07 25.50
N GLY A 100 3.21 -3.24 25.60
CA GLY A 100 2.69 -2.70 26.85
C GLY A 100 1.77 -3.68 27.56
#